data_AF-A0AAV6C078-F1
#
_entry.id   AF-A0AAV6C078-F1
#
_cell.length_a   1.000
_cell.length_b   1.000
_cell.length_c   1.000
_cell.angle_alpha   90.00
_cell.angle_beta   90.00
_cell.angle_gamma   90.00
#
_symmetry.space_group_name_H-M   'P 1'
#
loop_
_entity.id
_entity.type
_entity.pdbx_description
1 polymer ?
#
loop_
_entity_poly.entity_id
_entity_poly.type
_entity_poly.pdbx_seq_one_letter_code
_entity_poly.pdbx_strand_id
1 'polypeptide(L)' 'MTKPFLTAALEAAHAAGKILLEEFARPPHITYKGDVDLVTQADRRSEQCIVSLLQQRFPSHAIA' A
#
# COMPACT_ATOMS: atom_id res chain seq x y z
N MET A 1 11.55 -12.65 21.70
CA MET A 1 12.05 -12.65 20.30
C MET A 1 11.28 -11.61 19.51
N THR A 2 11.97 -10.70 18.84
CA THR A 2 11.37 -9.74 17.91
C THR A 2 10.93 -10.47 16.64
N LYS A 3 9.70 -10.23 16.18
CA LYS A 3 9.16 -10.78 14.92
C LYS A 3 9.22 -9.69 13.84
N PRO A 4 10.38 -9.46 13.20
CA PRO A 4 10.61 -8.27 12.36
C PRO A 4 9.62 -8.18 11.19
N PHE A 5 9.25 -9.31 10.59
CA PHE A 5 8.27 -9.35 9.50
C PHE A 5 6.86 -9.00 9.98
N LEU A 6 6.45 -9.48 11.15
CA LEU A 6 5.15 -9.13 11.72
C LEU A 6 5.09 -7.64 12.07
N THR A 7 6.15 -7.09 12.67
CA THR A 7 6.24 -5.66 12.98
C THR A 7 6.12 -4.82 11.71
N ALA A 8 6.90 -5.13 10.66
CA ALA A 8 6.84 -4.40 9.40
C ALA A 8 5.48 -4.53 8.69
N ALA A 9 4.86 -5.70 8.74
CA ALA A 9 3.53 -5.93 8.17
C ALA A 9 2.45 -5.09 8.88
N LEU A 10 2.51 -5.01 10.22
CA LEU A 10 1.61 -4.15 11.00
C LEU A 10 1.83 -2.68 10.68
N GLU A 11 3.08 -2.21 10.65
CA GLU A 11 3.43 -0.84 10.29
C GLU A 11 2.90 -0.47 8.89
N ALA A 12 3.14 -1.33 7.89
CA ALA A 12 2.65 -1.13 6.52
C ALA A 12 1.12 -1.11 6.45
N ALA A 13 0.43 -2.04 7.11
CA ALA A 13 -1.03 -2.11 7.13
C ALA A 13 -1.66 -0.86 7.76
N HIS A 14 -1.12 -0.38 8.88
CA HIS A 14 -1.61 0.83 9.54
C HIS A 14 -1.36 2.09 8.68
N ALA A 15 -0.17 2.22 8.08
CA ALA A 15 0.16 3.36 7.23
C ALA A 15 -0.72 3.40 5.97
N ALA A 16 -0.87 2.26 5.28
CA ALA A 16 -1.75 2.13 4.13
C ALA A 16 -3.23 2.38 4.49
N GLY A 17 -3.69 1.84 5.61
CA GLY A 17 -5.06 2.06 6.09
C GLY A 17 -5.39 3.53 6.32
N LYS A 18 -4.43 4.31 6.84
CA LYS A 18 -4.60 5.77 6.98
C LYS A 18 -4.79 6.45 5.61
N ILE A 19 -4.00 6.07 4.61
CA ILE A 19 -4.13 6.59 3.24
C ILE A 19 -5.49 6.23 2.65
N LEU A 20 -5.94 4.99 2.84
CA LEU A 20 -7.26 4.55 2.36
C LEU A 20 -8.39 5.38 2.98
N LEU A 21 -8.33 5.67 4.28
CA LEU A 21 -9.31 6.54 4.95
C LEU A 21 -9.27 7.99 4.42
N GLU A 22 -8.07 8.53 4.17
CA GLU A 22 -7.90 9.87 3.59
C GLU A 22 -8.47 9.97 2.17
N GLU A 23 -8.30 8.93 1.35
CA GLU A 23 -8.82 8.90 -0.02
C GLU A 23 -10.31 8.59 -0.09
N PHE A 24 -10.83 7.78 0.84
CA PHE A 24 -12.26 7.51 0.93
C PHE A 24 -13.07 8.78 1.19
N ALA A 25 -12.49 9.76 1.89
CA ALA A 25 -13.11 11.06 2.13
C ALA A 25 -13.13 12.01 0.91
N ARG A 26 -12.63 11.57 -0.25
CA ARG A 26 -12.47 12.38 -1.47
C ARG A 26 -13.16 11.70 -2.66
N PRO A 27 -13.56 12.46 -3.70
CA PRO A 27 -14.02 11.86 -4.95
C PRO A 27 -12.95 10.93 -5.54
N PRO A 28 -13.29 9.70 -5.96
CA PRO A 28 -12.32 8.77 -6.51
C PRO A 28 -11.91 9.20 -7.93
N HIS A 29 -10.60 9.20 -8.18
CA HIS A 29 -10.07 9.27 -9.54
C HIS A 29 -9.88 7.86 -10.07
N ILE A 30 -10.83 7.43 -10.89
CA ILE A 30 -10.90 6.08 -11.44
C ILE A 30 -10.04 5.97 -12.71
N THR A 31 -9.20 4.94 -12.77
CA THR A 31 -8.50 4.49 -13.98
C THR A 31 -8.80 3.02 -14.19
N TYR A 32 -8.79 2.56 -15.44
CA TYR A 32 -8.96 1.14 -15.76
C TYR A 32 -7.62 0.56 -16.25
N LYS A 33 -7.14 -0.51 -15.59
CA LYS A 33 -5.93 -1.25 -16.03
C LYS A 33 -6.23 -2.20 -17.21
N GLY A 34 -7.50 -2.55 -17.39
CA GLY A 34 -8.07 -3.33 -18.50
C GLY A 34 -9.59 -3.11 -18.54
N ASP A 35 -10.34 -3.83 -19.37
CA ASP A 35 -11.77 -3.53 -19.61
C ASP A 35 -12.65 -3.51 -18.34
N VAL A 36 -12.23 -4.18 -17.26
CA VAL A 36 -12.97 -4.28 -15.99
C VAL A 36 -12.14 -3.95 -14.75
N ASP A 37 -10.82 -3.78 -14.87
CA ASP A 37 -9.93 -3.60 -13.71
C ASP A 37 -9.88 -2.15 -13.27
N LEU A 38 -10.88 -1.76 -12.47
CA LEU A 38 -10.93 -0.46 -11.82
C LEU A 38 -9.80 -0.32 -10.79
N VAL A 39 -9.04 0.76 -10.90
CA VAL A 39 -8.05 1.19 -9.91
C VAL A 39 -8.26 2.66 -9.61
N THR A 40 -8.05 3.05 -8.36
CA THR A 40 -8.16 4.42 -7.91
C THR A 40 -6.79 4.95 -7.48
N GLN A 41 -6.75 6.24 -7.14
CA GLN A 41 -5.59 6.81 -6.47
C GLN A 41 -5.34 6.18 -5.08
N ALA A 42 -6.37 5.64 -4.43
CA ALA A 42 -6.24 4.99 -3.12
C ALA A 42 -5.39 3.72 -3.22
N ASP A 43 -5.64 2.90 -4.25
CA ASP A 43 -4.87 1.68 -4.52
C ASP A 43 -3.40 2.02 -4.81
N ARG A 44 -3.15 2.97 -5.73
CA ARG A 44 -1.77 3.36 -6.10
C ARG A 44 -0.99 3.92 -4.92
N ARG A 45 -1.60 4.81 -4.12
CA ARG A 45 -0.92 5.44 -2.99
C ARG A 45 -0.68 4.47 -1.84
N SER A 46 -1.63 3.58 -1.55
CA SER A 46 -1.45 2.57 -0.50
C SER A 46 -0.39 1.53 -0.89
N GLU A 47 -0.39 1.05 -2.14
CA GLU A 47 0.65 0.17 -2.68
C GLU A 47 2.02 0.82 -2.59
N GLN A 48 2.18 2.05 -3.10
CA GLN A 48 3.46 2.76 -3.06
C GLN A 48 3.99 2.92 -1.62
N CYS A 49 3.10 3.17 -0.65
CA CYS A 49 3.45 3.26 0.76
C CYS A 49 3.98 1.92 1.30
N ILE A 50 3.27 0.83 1.04
CA ILE A 50 3.65 -0.52 1.48
C ILE A 50 4.99 -0.92 0.85
N VAL A 51 5.12 -0.78 -0.47
CA VAL A 51 6.31 -1.16 -1.23
C VAL A 51 7.54 -0.39 -0.74
N SER A 52 7.42 0.92 -0.58
CA SER A 52 8.52 1.76 -0.10
C SER A 52 8.99 1.35 1.31
N LEU A 53 8.05 1.08 2.22
CA LEU A 53 8.37 0.63 3.58
C LEU A 53 9.09 -0.72 3.55
N LEU A 54 8.55 -1.69 2.80
CA LEU A 54 9.14 -3.03 2.71
C LEU A 54 10.52 -3.01 2.06
N GLN A 55 10.73 -2.22 1.00
CA GLN A 55 12.03 -2.06 0.34
C GLN A 55 13.07 -1.43 1.28
N GLN A 56 12.68 -0.45 2.09
CA GLN A 56 13.59 0.16 3.07
C GLN A 56 13.94 -0.81 4.20
N ARG A 57 12.97 -1.62 4.67
CA ARG A 57 13.15 -2.55 5.79
C ARG A 57 13.88 -3.82 5.37
N PHE A 58 13.65 -4.29 4.15
CA PHE A 58 14.16 -5.55 3.62
C PHE A 58 14.67 -5.39 2.17
N PRO A 59 15.82 -4.73 1.97
CA PRO A 59 16.32 -4.38 0.62
C PRO A 59 16.60 -5.58 -0.30
N SER A 60 16.78 -6.78 0.26
CA SER A 60 17.03 -8.01 -0.50
C SER A 60 15.77 -8.80 -0.85
N HIS A 61 14.60 -8.39 -0.35
CA HIS A 61 13.35 -9.08 -0.64
C HIS A 61 12.81 -8.67 -2.02
N ALA A 62 12.36 -9.67 -2.78
CA ALA A 62 11.63 -9.41 -4.00
C ALA A 62 10.22 -8.91 -3.68
N ILE A 63 9.75 -7.96 -4.49
CA ILE A 63 8.36 -7.50 -4.55
C ILE A 63 8.00 -7.54 -6.04
N ALA A 64 6.94 -8.27 -6.37
CA ALA A 64 6.48 -8.51 -7.74
C ALA A 64 5.24 -7.68 -8.05
#